data_AF-M5C8F9-F1
#
_entry.id   AF-M5C8F9-F1
#
_cell.length_a   1.000
_cell.length_b   1.000
_cell.length_c   1.000
_cell.angle_alpha   90.00
_cell.angle_beta   90.00
_cell.angle_gamma   90.00
#
_symmetry.space_group_name_H-M   'P 1'
#
loop_
_entity.id
_entity.type
_entity.pdbx_description
1 polymer ?
#
loop_
_entity_poly.entity_id
_entity_poly.type
_entity_poly.pdbx_seq_one_letter_code
_entity_poly.pdbx_strand_id
1 'polypeptide(L)'
;MEKFDSISDQIIEWANKSEQEKDGSTLMQVIKLVFEKAKDEAAFSEMYARLCRKMMERVSPNVQDETIRNSEGQPITGGMLFRKYLLNRCQEDFERGWNAKEAALAAAALKAGEDKVAEAASTENGEVVFSDEYYAAAKAKRQGLGLVRFIGELFKLQMLTERIMHECIKKLLSNVVSPEEEEIESLCKLLTTVGQSLDNPKAKNHMDIYFERMQEMAKSSNINSRMQFMLQDVIELRSRHWQARSAVPRPAPTHQDSSRDDSGRHGVSRGGSRRGEHRGANATEPDGWNVAGGADLEADWYPIRSVQCV
;
A
#
# COMPACT_ATOMS: atom_id res chain seq x y z
N MET A 1 -3.73 -4.22 -19.36
CA MET A 1 -4.74 -3.20 -19.00
C MET A 1 -5.75 -2.91 -20.11
N GLU A 2 -5.59 -3.45 -21.33
CA GLU A 2 -6.41 -3.08 -22.51
C GLU A 2 -7.93 -3.27 -22.34
N LYS A 3 -8.38 -4.17 -21.43
CA LYS A 3 -9.80 -4.41 -21.16
C LYS A 3 -10.32 -3.76 -19.87
N PHE A 4 -9.51 -2.94 -19.19
CA PHE A 4 -9.86 -2.40 -17.88
C PHE A 4 -11.15 -1.58 -17.92
N ASP A 5 -11.28 -0.65 -18.87
CA ASP A 5 -12.46 0.22 -18.94
C ASP A 5 -13.74 -0.57 -19.20
N SER A 6 -13.73 -1.43 -20.22
CA SER A 6 -14.88 -2.27 -20.57
C SER A 6 -15.33 -3.19 -19.42
N ILE A 7 -14.38 -3.84 -18.74
CA ILE A 7 -14.72 -4.76 -17.63
C ILE A 7 -15.16 -3.97 -16.40
N SER A 8 -14.50 -2.87 -16.07
CA SER A 8 -14.89 -2.04 -14.92
C SER A 8 -16.27 -1.42 -15.11
N ASP A 9 -16.63 -1.00 -16.33
CA ASP A 9 -17.98 -0.49 -16.64
C ASP A 9 -19.04 -1.58 -16.46
N GLN A 10 -18.78 -2.82 -16.88
CA GLN A 10 -19.68 -3.95 -16.65
C GLN A 10 -19.85 -4.25 -15.15
N ILE A 11 -18.77 -4.19 -14.36
CA ILE A 11 -18.83 -4.38 -12.90
C ILE A 11 -19.68 -3.29 -12.25
N ILE A 12 -19.54 -2.04 -12.69
CA ILE A 12 -20.32 -0.90 -12.20
C ILE A 12 -21.80 -1.05 -12.58
N GLU A 13 -22.10 -1.52 -13.79
CA GLU A 13 -23.47 -1.82 -14.22
C GLU A 13 -24.12 -2.87 -13.33
N TRP A 14 -23.39 -3.94 -12.98
CA TRP A 14 -23.85 -4.91 -11.98
C TRP A 14 -24.06 -4.29 -10.61
N ALA A 15 -23.14 -3.45 -10.14
CA ALA A 15 -23.26 -2.75 -8.87
C ALA A 15 -24.50 -1.82 -8.83
N ASN A 16 -24.82 -1.15 -9.95
CA ASN A 16 -25.97 -0.26 -10.08
C ASN A 16 -27.32 -0.99 -10.12
N LYS A 17 -27.37 -2.32 -10.29
CA LYS A 17 -28.62 -3.07 -10.10
C LYS A 17 -29.17 -2.96 -8.68
N SER A 18 -28.29 -2.60 -7.73
CA SER A 18 -28.66 -2.32 -6.34
C SER A 18 -29.57 -1.09 -6.18
N GLU A 19 -29.81 -0.30 -7.24
CA GLU A 19 -30.88 0.72 -7.25
C GLU A 19 -32.28 0.15 -7.00
N GLN A 20 -32.49 -1.12 -7.38
CA GLN A 20 -33.76 -1.82 -7.20
C GLN A 20 -33.86 -2.49 -5.81
N GLU A 21 -32.79 -2.41 -5.02
CA GLU A 21 -32.68 -2.98 -3.69
C GLU A 21 -32.80 -1.90 -2.62
N LYS A 22 -33.11 -2.33 -1.40
CA LYS A 22 -33.22 -1.44 -0.23
C LYS A 22 -32.06 -1.57 0.74
N ASP A 23 -31.28 -2.64 0.62
CA ASP A 23 -30.23 -3.05 1.55
C ASP A 23 -28.82 -2.99 0.94
N GLY A 24 -28.68 -2.53 -0.30
CA GLY A 24 -27.38 -2.45 -0.96
C GLY A 24 -26.69 -3.80 -1.18
N SER A 25 -27.42 -4.92 -1.10
CA SER A 25 -26.84 -6.27 -1.02
C SER A 25 -25.98 -6.64 -2.24
N THR A 26 -26.42 -6.28 -3.46
CA THR A 26 -25.62 -6.50 -4.66
C THR A 26 -24.33 -5.67 -4.64
N LEU A 27 -24.38 -4.41 -4.23
CA LEU A 27 -23.19 -3.55 -4.11
C LEU A 27 -22.18 -4.15 -3.12
N MET A 28 -22.67 -4.59 -1.95
CA MET A 28 -21.84 -5.22 -0.93
C MET A 28 -21.19 -6.52 -1.43
N GLN A 29 -21.94 -7.33 -2.20
CA GLN A 29 -21.42 -8.57 -2.78
C GLN A 29 -20.34 -8.30 -3.85
N VAL A 30 -20.52 -7.28 -4.69
CA VAL A 30 -19.49 -6.87 -5.67
C VAL A 30 -18.22 -6.44 -4.93
N ILE A 31 -18.33 -5.61 -3.89
CA ILE A 31 -17.18 -5.19 -3.07
C ILE A 31 -16.47 -6.40 -2.46
N LYS A 32 -17.22 -7.35 -1.89
CA LYS A 32 -16.67 -8.58 -1.31
C LYS A 32 -15.84 -9.37 -2.33
N LEU A 33 -16.36 -9.57 -3.54
CA LEU A 33 -15.66 -10.30 -4.61
C LEU A 33 -14.39 -9.57 -5.06
N VAL A 34 -14.42 -8.25 -5.19
CA VAL A 34 -13.24 -7.45 -5.52
C VAL A 34 -12.16 -7.62 -4.45
N PHE A 35 -12.52 -7.61 -3.16
CA PHE A 35 -11.57 -7.81 -2.06
C PHE A 35 -10.98 -9.22 -2.05
N GLU A 36 -11.80 -10.24 -2.25
CA GLU A 36 -11.33 -11.63 -2.31
C GLU A 36 -10.30 -11.81 -3.44
N LYS A 37 -10.56 -11.23 -4.62
CA LYS A 37 -9.61 -11.25 -5.73
C LYS A 37 -8.35 -10.43 -5.47
N ALA A 38 -8.49 -9.23 -4.90
CA ALA A 38 -7.35 -8.37 -4.59
C ALA A 38 -6.40 -8.99 -3.54
N LYS A 39 -6.95 -9.77 -2.59
CA LYS A 39 -6.16 -10.52 -1.59
C LYS A 39 -5.36 -11.65 -2.22
N ASP A 40 -5.95 -12.39 -3.15
CA ASP A 40 -5.27 -13.50 -3.83
C ASP A 40 -4.25 -13.01 -4.88
N GLU A 41 -4.52 -11.88 -5.52
CA GLU A 41 -3.76 -11.37 -6.66
C GLU A 41 -3.04 -10.05 -6.34
N ALA A 42 -2.17 -10.08 -5.33
CA ALA A 42 -1.46 -8.90 -4.83
C ALA A 42 -0.65 -8.12 -5.90
N ALA A 43 -0.27 -8.76 -7.01
CA ALA A 43 0.40 -8.07 -8.12
C ALA A 43 -0.49 -7.04 -8.81
N PHE A 44 -1.81 -7.24 -8.78
CA PHE A 44 -2.80 -6.37 -9.44
C PHE A 44 -3.50 -5.41 -8.46
N SER A 45 -3.00 -5.26 -7.22
CA SER A 45 -3.59 -4.38 -6.21
C SER A 45 -3.86 -2.96 -6.71
N GLU A 46 -2.96 -2.38 -7.50
CA GLU A 46 -3.17 -1.04 -8.09
C GLU A 46 -4.37 -1.01 -9.05
N MET A 47 -4.52 -2.05 -9.88
CA MET A 47 -5.64 -2.16 -10.82
C MET A 47 -6.97 -2.29 -10.06
N TYR A 48 -7.01 -3.10 -9.01
CA TYR A 48 -8.20 -3.21 -8.15
C TYR A 48 -8.50 -1.90 -7.43
N ALA A 49 -7.49 -1.14 -7.00
CA ALA A 49 -7.70 0.15 -6.35
C ALA A 49 -8.28 1.18 -7.33
N ARG A 50 -7.81 1.20 -8.58
CA ARG A 50 -8.41 2.00 -9.66
C ARG A 50 -9.86 1.61 -9.93
N LEU A 51 -10.20 0.33 -9.88
CA LEU A 51 -11.59 -0.14 -10.01
C LEU A 51 -12.44 0.41 -8.86
N CYS A 52 -11.99 0.30 -7.60
CA CYS A 52 -12.72 0.86 -6.46
C CYS A 52 -12.90 2.38 -6.59
N ARG A 53 -11.90 3.10 -7.09
CA ARG A 53 -12.01 4.54 -7.35
C ARG A 53 -13.07 4.85 -8.40
N LYS A 54 -13.04 4.13 -9.52
CA LYS A 54 -14.05 4.27 -10.59
C LYS A 54 -15.45 3.93 -10.09
N MET A 55 -15.62 2.89 -9.26
CA MET A 55 -16.88 2.56 -8.62
C MET A 55 -17.36 3.69 -7.70
N MET A 56 -16.49 4.26 -6.86
CA MET A 56 -16.84 5.39 -5.99
C MET A 56 -17.36 6.60 -6.78
N GLU A 57 -16.84 6.83 -7.98
CA GLU A 57 -17.22 7.97 -8.84
C GLU A 57 -18.43 7.70 -9.73
N ARG A 58 -18.76 6.43 -10.02
CA ARG A 58 -19.74 6.04 -11.05
C ARG A 58 -20.91 5.21 -10.55
N VAL A 59 -20.90 4.78 -9.29
CA VAL A 59 -22.07 4.18 -8.66
C VAL A 59 -23.20 5.22 -8.62
N SER A 60 -24.38 4.78 -9.02
CA SER A 60 -25.55 5.63 -9.17
C SER A 60 -25.96 6.28 -7.84
N PRO A 61 -26.35 7.56 -7.85
CA PRO A 61 -26.79 8.27 -6.64
C PRO A 61 -28.09 7.70 -6.05
N ASN A 62 -28.82 6.86 -6.80
CA ASN A 62 -30.04 6.19 -6.35
C ASN A 62 -29.76 4.93 -5.53
N VAL A 63 -28.53 4.38 -5.59
CA VAL A 63 -28.16 3.23 -4.76
C VAL A 63 -28.10 3.68 -3.31
N GLN A 64 -28.86 3.00 -2.46
CA GLN A 64 -29.00 3.31 -1.04
C GLN A 64 -29.07 2.04 -0.20
N ASP A 65 -28.83 2.21 1.10
CA ASP A 65 -29.04 1.18 2.11
C ASP A 65 -29.84 1.81 3.25
N GLU A 66 -31.08 1.35 3.45
CA GLU A 66 -31.99 1.87 4.47
C GLU A 66 -31.43 1.70 5.90
N THR A 67 -30.50 0.76 6.11
CA THR A 67 -29.86 0.49 7.41
C THR A 67 -28.69 1.44 7.71
N ILE A 68 -28.13 2.09 6.69
CA ILE A 68 -26.93 2.92 6.81
C ILE A 68 -27.28 4.40 6.76
N ARG A 69 -27.07 5.07 7.89
CA ARG A 69 -27.26 6.51 8.03
C ARG A 69 -25.95 7.22 8.37
N ASN A 70 -25.90 8.51 8.07
CA ASN A 70 -24.84 9.40 8.54
C ASN A 70 -25.09 9.80 10.00
N SER A 71 -24.15 10.55 10.58
CA SER A 71 -24.24 11.07 11.95
C SER A 71 -25.45 11.98 12.19
N GLU A 72 -26.03 12.54 11.12
CA GLU A 72 -27.20 13.41 11.12
C GLU A 72 -28.50 12.64 10.87
N GLY A 73 -28.44 11.30 10.78
CA GLY A 73 -29.61 10.44 10.53
C GLY A 73 -30.09 10.40 9.07
N GLN A 74 -29.41 11.08 8.15
CA GLN A 74 -29.72 11.08 6.72
C GLN A 74 -29.22 9.80 6.03
N PRO A 75 -29.92 9.31 5.00
CA PRO A 75 -29.49 8.16 4.21
C PRO A 75 -28.20 8.49 3.45
N ILE A 76 -27.26 7.56 3.45
CA ILE A 76 -26.03 7.66 2.66
C ILE A 76 -26.29 6.94 1.32
N THR A 77 -26.03 7.62 0.20
CA THR A 77 -26.29 7.07 -1.14
C THR A 77 -25.06 7.14 -2.05
N GLY A 78 -25.13 6.39 -3.15
CA GLY A 78 -24.16 6.41 -4.25
C GLY A 78 -22.71 6.17 -3.83
N GLY A 79 -21.81 7.02 -4.33
CA GLY A 79 -20.37 6.92 -4.06
C GLY A 79 -19.99 7.01 -2.56
N MET A 80 -20.73 7.76 -1.76
CA MET A 80 -20.48 7.84 -0.32
C MET A 80 -20.84 6.53 0.38
N LEU A 81 -21.89 5.86 -0.07
CA LEU A 81 -22.28 4.54 0.44
C LEU A 81 -21.20 3.51 0.09
N PHE A 82 -20.72 3.53 -1.16
CA PHE A 82 -19.60 2.69 -1.58
C PHE A 82 -18.36 2.91 -0.70
N ARG A 83 -17.99 4.17 -0.43
CA ARG A 83 -16.87 4.50 0.47
C ARG A 83 -17.08 3.93 1.87
N LYS A 84 -18.30 4.01 2.41
CA LYS A 84 -18.60 3.49 3.75
C LYS A 84 -18.49 1.96 3.79
N TYR A 85 -19.02 1.25 2.79
CA TYR A 85 -18.83 -0.20 2.68
C TYR A 85 -17.36 -0.57 2.52
N LEU A 86 -16.60 0.16 1.72
CA LEU A 86 -15.18 -0.06 1.53
C LEU A 86 -14.41 0.04 2.86
N LEU A 87 -14.68 1.09 3.65
CA LEU A 87 -14.06 1.30 4.96
C LEU A 87 -14.42 0.17 5.94
N ASN A 88 -15.70 -0.16 6.07
CA ASN A 88 -16.17 -1.25 6.94
C ASN A 88 -15.52 -2.57 6.53
N ARG A 89 -15.44 -2.83 5.22
CA ARG A 89 -14.84 -4.05 4.70
C ARG A 89 -13.34 -4.12 4.98
N CYS A 90 -12.61 -3.02 4.79
CA CYS A 90 -11.19 -2.96 5.17
C CYS A 90 -10.98 -3.25 6.65
N GLN A 91 -11.86 -2.77 7.54
CA GLN A 91 -11.78 -3.05 8.97
C GLN A 91 -12.02 -4.55 9.25
N GLU A 92 -13.11 -5.11 8.73
CA GLU A 92 -13.45 -6.53 8.90
C GLU A 92 -12.37 -7.46 8.34
N ASP A 93 -11.90 -7.22 7.12
CA ASP A 93 -10.89 -8.05 6.47
C ASP A 93 -9.52 -7.90 7.14
N PHE A 94 -9.20 -6.73 7.70
CA PHE A 94 -7.96 -6.54 8.44
C PHE A 94 -7.97 -7.32 9.76
N GLU A 95 -9.05 -7.21 10.54
CA GLU A 95 -9.22 -7.97 11.78
C GLU A 95 -9.25 -9.48 11.49
N ARG A 96 -10.07 -9.93 10.53
CA ARG A 96 -10.21 -11.36 10.21
C ARG A 96 -8.98 -11.93 9.54
N GLY A 97 -8.42 -11.24 8.54
CA GLY A 97 -7.30 -11.73 7.74
C GLY A 97 -6.03 -11.90 8.57
N TRP A 98 -5.80 -11.00 9.52
CA TRP A 98 -4.64 -11.12 10.40
C TRP A 98 -4.88 -12.08 11.57
N ASN A 99 -6.07 -12.10 12.17
CA ASN A 99 -6.38 -13.08 13.22
C ASN A 99 -6.33 -14.52 12.68
N ALA A 100 -6.74 -14.74 11.43
CA ALA A 100 -6.59 -16.03 10.76
C ALA A 100 -5.11 -16.42 10.57
N LYS A 101 -4.24 -15.46 10.23
CA LYS A 101 -2.79 -15.67 10.17
C LYS A 101 -2.23 -16.05 11.54
N GLU A 102 -2.57 -15.30 12.60
CA GLU A 102 -2.09 -15.58 13.96
C GLU A 102 -2.61 -16.91 14.50
N ALA A 103 -3.87 -17.24 14.25
CA ALA A 103 -4.44 -18.53 14.62
C ALA A 103 -3.76 -19.69 13.89
N ALA A 104 -3.49 -19.54 12.60
CA ALA A 104 -2.81 -20.57 11.82
C ALA A 104 -1.33 -20.75 12.23
N LEU A 105 -0.63 -19.65 12.53
CA LEU A 105 0.74 -19.68 13.05
C LEU A 105 0.79 -20.28 14.47
N ALA A 106 -0.17 -19.93 15.34
CA ALA A 106 -0.27 -20.50 16.68
C ALA A 106 -0.59 -22.00 16.63
N ALA A 107 -1.49 -22.43 15.75
CA ALA A 107 -1.79 -23.85 15.54
C ALA A 107 -0.55 -24.62 15.04
N ALA A 108 0.21 -24.04 14.11
CA ALA A 108 1.46 -24.63 13.62
C ALA A 108 2.55 -24.68 14.72
N ALA A 109 2.67 -23.64 15.55
CA ALA A 109 3.66 -23.57 16.62
C ALA A 109 3.34 -24.50 17.81
N LEU A 110 2.06 -24.63 18.19
CA LEU A 110 1.62 -25.56 19.24
C LEU A 110 1.92 -27.01 18.85
N LYS A 111 1.62 -27.38 17.60
CA LYS A 111 1.92 -28.73 17.11
C LYS A 111 3.39 -28.97 16.79
N ALA A 112 4.19 -27.95 16.44
CA ALA A 112 5.65 -28.13 16.33
C ALA A 112 6.33 -28.46 17.69
N GLY A 113 5.68 -28.12 18.81
CA GLY A 113 6.07 -28.56 20.15
C GLY A 113 5.71 -30.02 20.47
N GLU A 114 4.69 -30.57 19.80
CA GLU A 114 4.18 -31.94 19.96
C GLU A 114 4.77 -32.91 18.91
N ASP A 115 5.02 -32.42 17.69
CA ASP A 115 5.46 -33.16 16.50
C ASP A 115 6.98 -33.03 16.27
N LYS A 116 7.77 -33.47 17.25
CA LYS A 116 9.11 -33.99 16.92
C LYS A 116 9.06 -35.35 16.19
N VAL A 117 7.87 -35.84 15.79
CA VAL A 117 7.68 -37.19 15.23
C VAL A 117 6.84 -37.25 13.94
N ALA A 118 6.16 -36.19 13.48
CA ALA A 118 5.50 -36.19 12.17
C ALA A 118 6.40 -35.56 11.10
N GLU A 119 7.51 -36.26 10.84
CA GLU A 119 8.44 -36.04 9.75
C GLU A 119 7.69 -35.99 8.40
N ALA A 120 8.18 -35.15 7.48
CA ALA A 120 7.76 -35.10 6.10
C ALA A 120 7.46 -36.49 5.55
N ALA A 121 6.19 -36.79 5.25
CA ALA A 121 5.83 -38.01 4.56
C ALA A 121 6.45 -37.95 3.16
N SER A 122 7.64 -38.54 3.03
CA SER A 122 8.31 -38.72 1.75
C SER A 122 7.49 -39.74 0.96
N THR A 123 6.72 -39.26 -0.02
CA THR A 123 6.22 -40.15 -1.05
C THR A 123 7.42 -40.66 -1.86
N GLU A 124 7.33 -41.87 -2.42
CA GLU A 124 8.40 -42.58 -3.18
C GLU A 124 9.01 -41.76 -4.34
N ASN A 125 8.53 -40.55 -4.62
CA ASN A 125 9.00 -39.64 -5.67
C ASN A 125 9.73 -38.37 -5.16
N GLY A 126 10.03 -38.25 -3.87
CA GLY A 126 10.78 -37.10 -3.34
C GLY A 126 9.98 -35.79 -3.25
N GLU A 127 8.66 -35.84 -3.41
CA GLU A 127 7.78 -34.71 -3.14
C GLU A 127 7.46 -34.65 -1.64
N VAL A 128 7.99 -33.61 -0.99
CA VAL A 128 7.63 -33.24 0.39
C VAL A 128 6.21 -32.69 0.37
N VAL A 129 5.23 -33.52 0.75
CA VAL A 129 3.84 -33.10 0.91
C VAL A 129 3.68 -32.53 2.30
N PHE A 130 3.55 -31.20 2.40
CA PHE A 130 3.21 -30.53 3.65
C PHE A 130 1.76 -30.83 4.07
N SER A 131 1.43 -30.70 5.35
CA SER A 131 0.06 -30.91 5.84
C SER A 131 -0.91 -29.86 5.25
N ASP A 132 -2.18 -30.24 5.10
CA ASP A 132 -3.25 -29.32 4.67
C ASP A 132 -3.32 -28.05 5.55
N GLU A 133 -2.98 -28.19 6.84
CA GLU A 133 -2.90 -27.10 7.81
C GLU A 133 -1.78 -26.10 7.47
N TYR A 134 -0.62 -26.56 7.02
CA TYR A 134 0.49 -25.70 6.59
C TYR A 134 0.12 -24.90 5.33
N TYR A 135 -0.52 -25.55 4.34
CA TYR A 135 -0.99 -24.87 3.14
C TYR A 135 -2.05 -23.81 3.46
N ALA A 136 -2.94 -24.07 4.41
CA ALA A 136 -3.92 -23.09 4.89
C ALA A 136 -3.25 -21.89 5.57
N ALA A 137 -2.24 -22.12 6.41
CA ALA A 137 -1.48 -21.06 7.09
C ALA A 137 -0.71 -20.18 6.08
N ALA A 138 0.00 -20.81 5.14
CA ALA A 138 0.74 -20.10 4.09
C ALA A 138 -0.20 -19.28 3.20
N LYS A 139 -1.36 -19.83 2.85
CA LYS A 139 -2.39 -19.12 2.08
C LYS A 139 -2.94 -17.92 2.84
N ALA A 140 -3.30 -18.08 4.12
CA ALA A 140 -3.81 -17.00 4.96
C ALA A 140 -2.79 -15.86 5.10
N LYS A 141 -1.50 -16.21 5.30
CA LYS A 141 -0.40 -15.25 5.35
C LYS A 141 -0.26 -14.48 4.02
N ARG A 142 -0.23 -15.19 2.88
CA ARG A 142 -0.15 -14.56 1.56
C ARG A 142 -1.31 -13.61 1.30
N GLN A 143 -2.53 -14.00 1.67
CA GLN A 143 -3.73 -13.17 1.55
C GLN A 143 -3.67 -11.95 2.47
N GLY A 144 -3.15 -12.09 3.69
CA GLY A 144 -2.96 -10.97 4.62
C GLY A 144 -1.95 -9.95 4.09
N LEU A 145 -0.82 -10.39 3.54
CA LEU A 145 0.17 -9.49 2.92
C LEU A 145 -0.37 -8.84 1.62
N GLY A 146 -1.14 -9.59 0.83
CA GLY A 146 -1.86 -9.04 -0.33
C GLY A 146 -2.87 -7.97 0.05
N LEU A 147 -3.60 -8.17 1.15
CA LEU A 147 -4.54 -7.20 1.70
C LEU A 147 -3.84 -5.89 2.08
N VAL A 148 -2.70 -5.97 2.79
CA VAL A 148 -1.91 -4.79 3.19
C VAL A 148 -1.49 -3.97 1.96
N ARG A 149 -1.00 -4.64 0.92
CA ARG A 149 -0.63 -3.96 -0.34
C ARG A 149 -1.83 -3.29 -0.99
N PHE A 150 -2.97 -3.97 -1.05
CA PHE A 150 -4.20 -3.41 -1.60
C PHE A 150 -4.72 -2.21 -0.81
N ILE A 151 -4.73 -2.29 0.52
CA ILE A 151 -5.08 -1.18 1.42
C ILE A 151 -4.18 0.04 1.16
N GLY A 152 -2.87 -0.16 0.98
CA GLY A 152 -1.95 0.92 0.63
C GLY A 152 -2.32 1.64 -0.67
N GLU A 153 -2.69 0.89 -1.72
CA GLU A 153 -3.14 1.47 -2.99
C GLU A 153 -4.49 2.20 -2.86
N LEU A 154 -5.42 1.68 -2.06
CA LEU A 154 -6.69 2.36 -1.77
C LEU A 154 -6.48 3.68 -1.01
N PHE A 155 -5.54 3.71 -0.06
CA PHE A 155 -5.19 4.91 0.68
C PHE A 155 -4.55 5.98 -0.22
N LYS A 156 -3.68 5.59 -1.16
CA LYS A 156 -3.09 6.50 -2.16
C LYS A 156 -4.16 7.24 -2.97
N LEU A 157 -5.29 6.59 -3.22
CA LEU A 157 -6.45 7.17 -3.94
C LEU A 157 -7.45 7.87 -3.01
N GLN A 158 -7.04 8.17 -1.76
CA GLN A 158 -7.79 8.86 -0.72
C GLN A 158 -9.12 8.18 -0.36
N MET A 159 -9.23 6.87 -0.54
CA MET A 159 -10.46 6.11 -0.24
C MET A 159 -10.52 5.60 1.20
N LEU A 160 -9.40 5.58 1.90
CA LEU A 160 -9.26 5.11 3.28
C LEU A 160 -8.79 6.22 4.22
N THR A 161 -8.86 5.96 5.53
CA THR A 161 -8.40 6.87 6.58
C THR A 161 -7.02 6.47 7.11
N GLU A 162 -6.28 7.42 7.68
CA GLU A 162 -4.95 7.18 8.29
C GLU A 162 -4.99 6.12 9.40
N ARG A 163 -6.13 6.02 10.11
CA ARG A 163 -6.32 5.03 11.19
C ARG A 163 -6.06 3.61 10.72
N ILE A 164 -6.64 3.19 9.60
CA ILE A 164 -6.48 1.82 9.07
C ILE A 164 -5.03 1.57 8.66
N MET A 165 -4.35 2.59 8.13
CA MET A 165 -2.95 2.49 7.74
C MET A 165 -2.01 2.28 8.93
N HIS A 166 -2.23 3.03 10.01
CA HIS A 166 -1.46 2.86 11.23
C HIS A 166 -1.65 1.46 11.84
N GLU A 167 -2.86 0.91 11.81
CA GLU A 167 -3.09 -0.47 12.24
C GLU A 167 -2.31 -1.48 11.37
N CYS A 168 -2.30 -1.30 10.04
CA CYS A 168 -1.49 -2.12 9.14
C CYS A 168 0.01 -2.09 9.51
N ILE A 169 0.57 -0.90 9.75
CA ILE A 169 1.99 -0.73 10.09
C ILE A 169 2.31 -1.37 11.45
N LYS A 170 1.48 -1.12 12.48
CA LYS A 170 1.64 -1.72 13.82
C LYS A 170 1.68 -3.24 13.74
N LYS A 171 0.83 -3.82 12.89
CA LYS A 171 0.73 -5.26 12.73
C LYS A 171 1.94 -5.87 12.03
N LEU A 172 2.46 -5.23 10.98
CA LEU A 172 3.71 -5.64 10.34
C LEU A 172 4.93 -5.49 11.28
N LEU A 173 4.88 -4.54 12.21
CA LEU A 173 5.91 -4.31 13.24
C LEU A 173 5.66 -5.04 14.57
N SER A 174 4.74 -6.01 14.59
CA SER A 174 4.39 -6.73 15.83
C SER A 174 5.45 -7.76 16.24
N ASN A 175 6.15 -8.36 15.27
CA ASN A 175 7.20 -9.34 15.50
C ASN A 175 8.59 -8.76 15.21
N VAL A 176 9.20 -8.12 16.22
CA VAL A 176 10.53 -7.49 16.10
C VAL A 176 11.69 -8.50 16.28
N VAL A 177 11.43 -9.62 16.97
CA VAL A 177 12.49 -10.57 17.38
C VAL A 177 12.97 -11.44 16.21
N SER A 178 12.03 -11.92 15.39
CA SER A 178 12.31 -12.73 14.21
C SER A 178 11.28 -12.42 13.11
N PRO A 179 11.28 -11.20 12.55
CA PRO A 179 10.39 -10.84 11.45
C PRO A 179 10.67 -11.68 10.21
N GLU A 180 9.61 -12.07 9.51
CA GLU A 180 9.77 -12.81 8.27
C GLU A 180 10.11 -11.87 7.11
N GLU A 181 10.88 -12.35 6.12
CA GLU A 181 11.33 -11.52 4.99
C GLU A 181 10.17 -10.87 4.23
N GLU A 182 9.07 -11.60 4.03
CA GLU A 182 7.89 -11.10 3.32
C GLU A 182 7.18 -9.96 4.08
N GLU A 183 7.22 -9.97 5.42
CA GLU A 183 6.64 -8.91 6.24
C GLU A 183 7.46 -7.63 6.15
N ILE A 184 8.79 -7.75 6.20
CA ILE A 184 9.72 -6.64 6.02
C ILE A 184 9.55 -6.04 4.62
N GLU A 185 9.49 -6.90 3.59
CA GLU A 185 9.30 -6.45 2.22
C GLU A 185 7.96 -5.72 2.04
N SER A 186 6.89 -6.25 2.63
CA SER A 186 5.56 -5.63 2.63
C SER A 186 5.55 -4.28 3.35
N LEU A 187 6.16 -4.19 4.53
CA LEU A 187 6.30 -2.94 5.30
C LEU A 187 7.05 -1.87 4.52
N CYS A 188 8.21 -2.23 3.96
CA CYS A 188 9.04 -1.29 3.22
C CYS A 188 8.33 -0.79 1.95
N LYS A 189 7.65 -1.68 1.22
CA LYS A 189 6.82 -1.29 0.06
C LYS A 189 5.66 -0.38 0.47
N LEU A 190 4.96 -0.71 1.56
CA LEU A 190 3.86 0.09 2.08
C LEU A 190 4.32 1.52 2.41
N LEU A 191 5.37 1.65 3.22
CA LEU A 191 5.92 2.95 3.62
C LEU A 191 6.49 3.74 2.44
N THR A 192 7.06 3.06 1.44
CA THR A 192 7.50 3.74 0.21
C THR A 192 6.31 4.36 -0.55
N THR A 193 5.16 3.68 -0.58
CA THR A 193 3.96 4.15 -1.28
C THR A 193 3.20 5.24 -0.52
N VAL A 194 3.02 5.08 0.80
CA VAL A 194 2.10 5.91 1.59
C VAL A 194 2.78 6.77 2.65
N GLY A 195 4.08 6.58 2.88
CA GLY A 195 4.80 7.17 4.01
C GLY A 195 4.80 8.69 4.01
N GLN A 196 4.96 9.33 2.84
CA GLN A 196 4.90 10.79 2.73
C GLN A 196 3.54 11.35 3.19
N SER A 197 2.44 10.68 2.82
CA SER A 197 1.08 11.11 3.19
C SER A 197 0.77 10.85 4.66
N LEU A 198 1.41 9.85 5.28
CA LEU A 198 1.22 9.50 6.69
C LEU A 198 2.13 10.28 7.65
N ASP A 199 3.27 10.78 7.19
CA ASP A 199 4.24 11.50 8.04
C ASP A 199 3.88 12.98 8.19
N ASN A 200 2.72 13.21 8.81
CA ASN A 200 2.20 14.55 9.12
C ASN A 200 2.45 14.91 10.61
N PRO A 201 2.35 16.20 11.00
CA PRO A 201 2.59 16.62 12.38
C PRO A 201 1.70 15.92 13.44
N LYS A 202 0.48 15.52 13.08
CA LYS A 202 -0.45 14.83 13.98
C LYS A 202 -0.03 13.37 14.22
N ALA A 203 0.51 12.72 13.21
CA ALA A 203 0.94 11.33 13.23
C ALA A 203 2.43 11.14 13.55
N LYS A 204 3.21 12.23 13.70
CA LYS A 204 4.66 12.21 13.91
C LYS A 204 5.10 11.24 15.01
N ASN A 205 4.46 11.28 16.18
CA ASN A 205 4.81 10.39 17.30
C ASN A 205 4.68 8.91 16.93
N HIS A 206 3.64 8.54 16.17
CA HIS A 206 3.49 7.16 15.69
C HIS A 206 4.59 6.79 14.71
N MET A 207 4.90 7.69 13.77
CA MET A 207 5.94 7.46 12.77
C MET A 207 7.33 7.33 13.41
N ASP A 208 7.63 8.12 14.45
CA ASP A 208 8.90 8.03 15.18
C ASP A 208 9.05 6.65 15.84
N ILE A 209 8.01 6.15 16.50
CA ILE A 209 8.00 4.80 17.10
C ILE A 209 8.19 3.71 16.04
N TYR A 210 7.53 3.83 14.88
CA TYR A 210 7.68 2.83 13.81
C TYR A 210 9.11 2.77 13.29
N PHE A 211 9.73 3.93 13.06
CA PHE A 211 11.08 4.01 12.53
C PHE A 211 12.15 3.63 13.56
N GLU A 212 11.90 3.86 14.86
CA GLU A 212 12.74 3.32 15.93
C GLU A 212 12.76 1.78 15.90
N ARG A 213 11.59 1.14 15.82
CA ARG A 213 11.50 -0.33 15.67
C ARG A 213 12.19 -0.83 14.41
N MET A 214 12.01 -0.15 13.28
CA MET A 214 12.70 -0.51 12.04
C MET A 214 14.22 -0.41 12.17
N GLN A 215 14.74 0.57 12.94
CA GLN A 215 16.17 0.68 13.20
C GLN A 215 16.69 -0.47 14.07
N GLU A 216 15.92 -0.91 15.06
CA GLU A 216 16.26 -2.08 15.87
C GLU A 216 16.33 -3.34 15.01
N MET A 217 15.32 -3.55 14.15
CA MET A 217 15.29 -4.66 13.19
C MET A 217 16.51 -4.61 12.25
N ALA A 218 16.82 -3.45 11.68
CA ALA A 218 17.93 -3.28 10.74
C ALA A 218 19.31 -3.56 11.36
N LYS A 219 19.45 -3.46 12.69
CA LYS A 219 20.69 -3.78 13.43
C LYS A 219 20.74 -5.24 13.92
N SER A 220 19.61 -5.95 13.88
CA SER A 220 19.52 -7.34 14.35
C SER A 220 20.26 -8.29 13.42
N SER A 221 21.04 -9.21 13.99
CA SER A 221 21.71 -10.29 13.25
C SER A 221 20.77 -11.42 12.81
N ASN A 222 19.51 -11.40 13.25
CA ASN A 222 18.51 -12.43 12.90
C ASN A 222 17.92 -12.22 11.50
N ILE A 223 18.23 -11.09 10.86
CA ILE A 223 17.69 -10.70 9.55
C ILE A 223 18.82 -10.72 8.54
N ASN A 224 18.56 -11.23 7.33
CA ASN A 224 19.55 -11.24 6.26
C ASN A 224 19.93 -9.81 5.82
N SER A 225 21.12 -9.63 5.24
CA SER A 225 21.61 -8.30 4.84
C SER A 225 20.71 -7.60 3.81
N ARG A 226 20.06 -8.33 2.90
CA ARG A 226 19.15 -7.74 1.91
C ARG A 226 17.97 -7.04 2.59
N MET A 227 17.37 -7.66 3.58
CA MET A 227 16.27 -7.09 4.36
C MET A 227 16.74 -5.93 5.25
N GLN A 228 17.93 -6.02 5.84
CA GLN A 228 18.55 -4.91 6.57
C GLN A 228 18.75 -3.68 5.67
N PHE A 229 19.30 -3.85 4.46
CA PHE A 229 19.45 -2.76 3.49
C PHE A 229 18.10 -2.18 3.06
N MET A 230 17.09 -3.03 2.85
CA MET A 230 15.75 -2.57 2.48
C MET A 230 15.12 -1.69 3.58
N LEU A 231 15.30 -2.05 4.85
CA LEU A 231 14.88 -1.21 5.98
C LEU A 231 15.66 0.11 6.02
N GLN A 232 16.98 0.06 5.85
CA GLN A 232 17.84 1.25 5.84
C GLN A 232 17.45 2.23 4.71
N ASP A 233 17.11 1.73 3.52
CA ASP A 233 16.68 2.55 2.39
C ASP A 233 15.42 3.36 2.71
N VAL A 234 14.45 2.76 3.42
CA VAL A 234 13.20 3.44 3.82
C VAL A 234 13.47 4.42 4.96
N ILE A 235 14.35 4.06 5.92
CA ILE A 235 14.79 4.98 6.99
C ILE A 235 15.47 6.22 6.39
N GLU A 236 16.35 6.04 5.40
CA GLU A 236 17.01 7.12 4.66
C GLU A 236 16.03 7.93 3.81
N LEU A 237 15.01 7.28 3.23
CA LEU A 237 13.94 7.98 2.51
C LEU A 237 13.21 8.97 3.44
N ARG A 238 12.87 8.55 4.66
CA ARG A 238 12.23 9.44 5.65
C ARG A 238 13.16 10.56 6.12
N SER A 239 14.44 10.29 6.36
CA SER A 239 15.39 11.33 6.81
C SER A 239 15.60 12.43 5.77
N ARG A 240 15.36 12.13 4.49
CA ARG A 240 15.33 13.10 3.38
C ARG A 240 13.94 13.70 3.12
N HIS A 241 13.04 13.64 4.10
CA HIS A 241 11.67 14.15 3.97
C HIS A 241 10.93 13.56 2.76
N TRP A 242 11.08 12.25 2.54
CA TRP A 242 10.41 11.48 1.47
C TRP A 242 10.79 11.90 0.04
N GLN A 243 11.95 12.54 -0.14
CA GLN A 243 12.47 12.90 -1.45
C GLN A 243 13.29 11.77 -2.07
N ALA A 244 13.03 11.47 -3.34
CA ALA A 244 13.78 10.46 -4.08
C ALA A 244 15.23 10.91 -4.34
N ARG A 245 16.18 9.96 -4.39
CA ARG A 245 17.61 10.21 -4.67
C ARG A 245 17.88 11.04 -5.92
N SER A 246 17.04 10.89 -6.95
CA SER A 246 17.17 11.60 -8.23
C SER A 246 16.64 13.04 -8.21
N ALA A 247 15.91 13.45 -7.15
CA ALA A 247 15.34 14.78 -7.02
C ALA A 247 16.29 15.77 -6.32
N VAL A 248 17.38 15.27 -5.73
CA VAL A 248 18.46 16.10 -5.17
C VAL A 248 19.38 16.50 -6.33
N PRO A 249 19.49 17.79 -6.68
CA PRO A 249 20.41 18.24 -7.72
C PRO A 249 21.84 17.82 -7.32
N ARG A 250 22.46 16.93 -8.11
CA ARG A 250 23.89 16.70 -7.98
C ARG A 250 24.56 18.05 -8.28
N PRO A 251 25.44 18.58 -7.39
CA PRO A 251 26.20 19.78 -7.73
C PRO A 251 26.96 19.48 -9.03
N ALA A 252 26.74 20.32 -10.04
CA ALA A 252 27.41 20.20 -11.33
C ALA A 252 28.92 20.10 -11.07
N PRO A 253 29.66 19.20 -11.75
CA PRO A 253 31.10 19.16 -11.60
C PRO A 253 31.64 20.52 -12.02
N THR A 254 32.25 21.23 -11.06
CA THR A 254 32.96 22.47 -11.30
C THR A 254 34.03 22.18 -12.34
N HIS A 255 33.81 22.61 -13.58
CA HIS A 255 34.89 22.72 -14.55
C HIS A 255 35.87 23.75 -13.99
N GLN A 256 36.91 23.25 -13.32
CA GLN A 256 38.11 24.05 -13.09
C GLN A 256 38.72 24.27 -14.47
N ASP A 257 38.51 25.47 -15.02
CA ASP A 257 39.28 25.99 -16.13
C ASP A 257 40.76 25.96 -15.72
N SER A 258 41.45 24.92 -16.19
CA SER A 258 42.90 24.87 -16.18
C SER A 258 43.34 25.56 -17.46
N SER A 259 43.67 26.84 -17.35
CA SER A 259 44.45 27.57 -18.34
C SER A 259 45.73 26.78 -18.63
N ARG A 260 45.73 26.03 -19.74
CA ARG A 260 46.91 25.33 -20.26
C ARG A 260 47.58 26.24 -21.29
N ASP A 261 48.82 26.58 -20.98
CA ASP A 261 49.78 27.20 -21.88
C ASP A 261 49.91 26.43 -23.20
N ASP A 262 49.95 27.19 -24.28
CA ASP A 262 50.25 26.77 -25.64
C ASP A 262 51.75 26.48 -25.79
N SER A 263 52.09 25.27 -26.24
CA SER A 263 53.32 25.03 -27.02
C SER A 263 53.26 23.69 -27.75
N GLY A 264 52.77 23.76 -29.00
CA GLY A 264 53.33 23.05 -30.16
C GLY A 264 53.18 21.52 -30.24
N ARG A 265 52.44 21.07 -31.27
CA ARG A 265 53.01 20.48 -32.51
C ARG A 265 52.17 19.34 -33.12
N HIS A 266 51.86 19.55 -34.40
CA HIS A 266 51.48 18.62 -35.47
C HIS A 266 50.10 17.96 -35.49
N GLY A 267 49.41 18.20 -36.60
CA GLY A 267 48.06 17.76 -36.85
C GLY A 267 47.97 16.51 -37.72
N VAL A 268 46.74 16.00 -37.79
CA VAL A 268 46.25 15.17 -38.90
C VAL A 268 44.82 15.63 -39.19
N SER A 269 44.65 16.17 -40.39
CA SER A 269 43.39 16.61 -40.97
C SER A 269 42.56 15.39 -41.39
N ARG A 270 41.29 15.32 -41.01
CA ARG A 270 40.26 14.57 -41.75
C ARG A 270 38.89 15.26 -41.63
N GLY A 271 38.55 15.95 -42.72
CA GLY A 271 37.26 15.88 -43.43
C GLY A 271 35.99 16.08 -42.61
N GLY A 272 35.37 17.25 -42.78
CA GLY A 272 34.06 17.56 -42.23
C GLY A 272 32.88 16.96 -43.00
N SER A 273 31.69 17.12 -42.43
CA SER A 273 30.48 17.35 -43.19
C SER A 273 29.52 18.23 -42.36
N ARG A 274 29.25 19.43 -42.89
CA ARG A 274 28.20 20.35 -42.45
C ARG A 274 26.97 20.13 -43.32
N ARG A 275 25.82 19.95 -42.68
CA ARG A 275 24.44 20.29 -43.13
C ARG A 275 23.67 20.47 -41.80
N GLY A 276 23.16 21.64 -41.40
CA GLY A 276 22.19 22.50 -42.09
C GLY A 276 20.86 21.75 -42.19
N GLU A 277 19.70 22.16 -41.70
CA GLU A 277 19.20 23.44 -41.18
C GLU A 277 17.73 23.25 -40.68
N HIS A 278 17.28 24.15 -39.80
CA HIS A 278 15.92 24.58 -39.44
C HIS A 278 14.65 23.71 -39.62
N ARG A 279 13.88 23.62 -38.52
CA ARG A 279 12.46 24.02 -38.33
C ARG A 279 12.13 23.76 -36.85
N GLY A 280 11.45 24.56 -36.05
CA GLY A 280 10.66 25.77 -36.19
C GLY A 280 9.97 25.95 -34.83
N ALA A 281 9.84 27.19 -34.36
CA ALA A 281 9.25 27.54 -33.07
C ALA A 281 7.77 27.13 -32.97
N ASN A 282 7.31 26.77 -31.77
CA ASN A 282 6.13 27.42 -31.22
C ASN A 282 6.12 27.40 -29.69
N ALA A 283 5.72 28.54 -29.14
CA ALA A 283 5.64 28.86 -27.73
C ALA A 283 4.45 28.19 -27.04
N THR A 284 4.57 27.85 -25.76
CA THR A 284 3.72 28.41 -24.70
C THR A 284 4.35 28.12 -23.34
N GLU A 285 4.54 29.18 -22.58
CA GLU A 285 4.97 29.22 -21.18
C GLU A 285 3.70 29.26 -20.27
N PRO A 286 3.80 29.43 -18.94
CA PRO A 286 3.42 28.44 -17.93
C PRO A 286 2.20 28.87 -17.09
N ASP A 287 2.03 28.25 -15.91
CA ASP A 287 1.19 28.61 -14.74
C ASP A 287 0.23 27.46 -14.38
N GLY A 288 0.10 26.99 -13.14
CA GLY A 288 0.32 27.61 -11.84
C GLY A 288 -0.94 27.34 -11.01
N TRP A 289 -0.85 26.62 -9.89
CA TRP A 289 -1.95 26.56 -8.92
C TRP A 289 -1.41 26.45 -7.50
N ASN A 290 -1.59 27.54 -6.77
CA ASN A 290 -1.49 27.64 -5.32
C ASN A 290 -2.92 27.65 -4.73
N VAL A 291 -3.08 26.91 -3.62
CA VAL A 291 -3.85 27.20 -2.39
C VAL A 291 -5.36 27.45 -2.42
N ALA A 292 -6.08 26.65 -1.62
CA ALA A 292 -7.06 27.06 -0.58
C ALA A 292 -7.25 25.84 0.36
N GLY A 293 -7.21 25.90 1.69
CA GLY A 293 -7.85 26.87 2.60
C GLY A 293 -9.17 26.26 3.10
N GLY A 294 -9.14 25.51 4.20
CA GLY A 294 -10.33 24.91 4.82
C GLY A 294 -10.17 24.83 6.34
N ALA A 295 -11.03 25.57 7.04
CA ALA A 295 -10.99 25.84 8.47
C ALA A 295 -11.52 24.70 9.35
N ASP A 296 -10.95 24.65 10.55
CA ASP A 296 -11.44 24.23 11.87
C ASP A 296 -12.71 23.36 11.98
N LEU A 297 -12.52 22.18 12.59
CA LEU A 297 -13.45 21.63 13.58
C LEU A 297 -12.63 20.97 14.70
N GLU A 298 -12.56 21.70 15.80
CA GLU A 298 -12.14 21.27 17.13
C GLU A 298 -13.16 20.24 17.64
N ALA A 299 -12.70 19.07 18.09
CA ALA A 299 -13.56 18.08 18.76
C ALA A 299 -12.75 17.32 19.81
N ASP A 300 -13.30 17.39 21.02
CA ASP A 300 -12.69 17.06 22.30
C ASP A 300 -12.24 15.61 22.49
N TRP A 301 -11.17 15.52 23.27
CA TRP A 301 -10.54 14.33 23.80
C TRP A 301 -11.28 13.83 25.05
N TYR A 302 -11.75 12.57 25.09
CA TYR A 302 -11.79 11.75 26.31
C TYR A 302 -11.78 10.23 26.00
N PRO A 303 -11.15 9.38 26.85
CA PRO A 303 -10.97 7.95 26.62
C PRO A 303 -12.14 7.13 27.18
N ILE A 304 -12.66 6.16 26.41
CA ILE A 304 -13.64 5.19 26.91
C ILE A 304 -12.89 4.06 27.64
N ARG A 305 -13.22 3.94 28.92
CA ARG A 305 -12.76 2.91 29.85
C ARG A 305 -13.16 1.50 29.39
N SER A 306 -12.24 0.58 29.65
CA SER A 306 -12.43 -0.87 29.61
C SER A 306 -13.66 -1.30 30.40
N VAL A 307 -14.56 -2.05 29.77
CA VAL A 307 -15.58 -2.84 30.47
C VAL A 307 -15.00 -4.24 30.66
N GLN A 308 -14.66 -4.56 31.91
CA GLN A 308 -14.45 -5.93 32.35
C GLN A 308 -15.82 -6.62 32.40
N CYS A 309 -15.96 -7.73 31.69
CA CYS A 309 -17.08 -8.64 31.86
C CYS A 309 -16.85 -9.50 33.12
N VAL A 310 -17.87 -9.56 33.97
CA VAL A 310 -18.11 -10.64 34.96
C VAL A 310 -19.01 -11.67 34.29
#